data_AF-A0A081GJK1-F1
#
_entry.id   AF-A0A081GJK1-F1
#
_cell.length_a   1.000
_cell.length_b   1.000
_cell.length_c   1.000
_cell.angle_alpha   90.00
_cell.angle_beta   90.00
_cell.angle_gamma   90.00
#
_symmetry.space_group_name_H-M   'P 1'
#
loop_
_entity.id
_entity.type
_entity.pdbx_description
1 polymer ?
#
loop_
_entity_poly.entity_id
_entity_poly.type
_entity_poly.pdbx_seq_one_letter_code
_entity_poly.pdbx_strand_id
1 'polypeptide(L)'
;MNRVIQASRPPLLPDPPGSPPGTGFTLVEILVGAVLLAIVGSLTALVFSVSNRSTVSSTAIANANAAIDTDVSRIKEVAERFTCCSGTCTADATAIATAVAAGTCAGSVGDSTYYFPQNPDTNTTATANFTSACASGLTTNLISQIPAASLPAGISRAVQDDGDATARRIRITYTGGGVNRVVKIVPTVASWCP
;
A
#
# COMPACT_ATOMS: atom_id res chain seq x y z
N MET A 1 10.12 -88.16 69.52
CA MET A 1 8.79 -88.46 68.95
C MET A 1 8.54 -87.48 67.82
N ASN A 2 8.52 -88.02 66.60
CA ASN A 2 8.51 -87.32 65.32
C ASN A 2 7.07 -87.15 64.83
N ARG A 3 6.65 -85.92 64.48
CA ARG A 3 5.55 -85.69 63.53
C ARG A 3 5.92 -84.55 62.61
N VAL A 4 6.44 -84.93 61.44
CA VAL A 4 6.64 -84.05 60.28
C VAL A 4 5.28 -83.91 59.60
N ILE A 5 4.73 -82.70 59.59
CA ILE A 5 3.50 -82.37 58.86
C ILE A 5 3.91 -82.03 57.42
N GLN A 6 3.65 -82.96 56.50
CA GLN A 6 3.81 -82.74 55.06
C GLN A 6 2.69 -81.82 54.56
N ALA A 7 3.01 -80.56 54.28
CA ALA A 7 2.09 -79.64 53.62
C ALA A 7 2.02 -79.98 52.12
N SER A 8 0.90 -80.55 51.69
CA SER A 8 0.56 -80.76 50.29
C SER A 8 0.37 -79.40 49.60
N ARG A 9 1.26 -79.05 48.65
CA ARG A 9 1.07 -77.88 47.79
C ARG A 9 -0.15 -78.11 46.88
N PRO A 10 -1.08 -77.15 46.78
CA PRO A 10 -2.16 -77.21 45.80
C PRO A 10 -1.59 -77.14 44.37
N PRO A 11 -2.28 -77.74 43.38
CA PRO A 11 -1.88 -77.68 41.98
C PRO A 11 -1.85 -76.22 41.48
N LEU A 12 -0.79 -75.87 40.76
CA LEU A 12 -0.65 -74.58 40.07
C LEU A 12 -1.81 -74.43 39.08
N LEU A 13 -2.51 -73.30 39.13
CA LEU A 13 -3.48 -72.94 38.10
C LEU A 13 -2.76 -72.91 36.73
N PRO A 14 -3.41 -73.38 35.66
CA PRO A 14 -2.90 -73.20 34.31
C PRO A 14 -2.77 -71.71 34.00
N ASP A 15 -1.63 -71.31 33.44
CA ASP A 15 -1.41 -69.96 32.94
C ASP A 15 -2.56 -69.56 31.99
N PRO A 16 -3.02 -68.30 32.03
CA PRO A 16 -4.01 -67.81 31.09
C PRO A 16 -3.48 -68.01 29.66
N PRO A 17 -4.33 -68.46 28.71
CA PRO A 17 -3.92 -68.62 27.32
C PRO A 17 -3.35 -67.30 26.83
N GLY A 18 -2.10 -67.36 26.37
CA GLY A 18 -1.41 -66.22 25.80
C GLY A 18 -2.32 -65.51 24.80
N SER A 19 -2.44 -64.20 24.96
CA SER A 19 -3.07 -63.33 23.97
C SER A 19 -2.52 -63.71 22.58
N PRO A 20 -3.38 -64.01 21.59
CA PRO A 20 -2.94 -64.50 20.30
C PRO A 20 -1.94 -63.50 19.69
N PRO A 21 -0.79 -63.97 19.18
CA PRO A 21 0.14 -63.11 18.46
C PRO A 21 -0.50 -62.67 17.15
N GLY A 22 -0.63 -61.35 16.97
CA GLY A 22 -0.87 -60.72 15.68
C GLY A 22 -2.33 -60.65 15.25
N THR A 23 -3.07 -59.64 15.73
CA THR A 23 -4.10 -59.02 14.89
C THR A 23 -3.38 -58.29 13.76
N GLY A 24 -3.06 -59.02 12.69
CA GLY A 24 -2.65 -58.42 11.43
C GLY A 24 -3.77 -57.51 10.91
N PHE A 25 -3.41 -56.35 10.39
CA PHE A 25 -4.37 -55.43 9.79
C PHE A 25 -5.21 -56.16 8.75
N THR A 26 -6.53 -56.08 8.85
CA THR A 26 -7.39 -56.61 7.79
C THR A 26 -7.17 -55.77 6.52
N LEU A 27 -7.23 -56.39 5.34
CA LEU A 27 -7.00 -55.71 4.06
C LEU A 27 -7.91 -54.47 3.89
N VAL A 28 -9.12 -54.56 4.45
CA VAL A 28 -10.09 -53.46 4.52
C VAL A 28 -9.58 -52.30 5.37
N GLU A 29 -8.95 -52.56 6.51
CA GLU A 29 -8.44 -51.54 7.43
C GLU A 29 -7.26 -50.76 6.82
N ILE A 30 -6.38 -51.44 6.07
CA ILE A 30 -5.31 -50.79 5.29
C ILE A 30 -5.92 -49.92 4.19
N LEU A 31 -6.94 -50.41 3.50
CA LEU A 31 -7.60 -49.68 2.40
C LEU A 31 -8.33 -48.44 2.93
N VAL A 32 -9.04 -48.55 4.05
CA VAL A 32 -9.69 -47.41 4.72
C VAL A 32 -8.64 -46.41 5.20
N GLY A 33 -7.54 -46.86 5.81
CA GLY A 33 -6.45 -45.99 6.23
C GLY A 33 -5.81 -45.23 5.07
N ALA A 34 -5.56 -45.89 3.93
CA ALA A 34 -5.01 -45.28 2.73
C ALA A 34 -5.97 -44.25 2.12
N VAL A 35 -7.27 -44.54 2.06
CA VAL A 35 -8.29 -43.60 1.58
C VAL A 35 -8.38 -42.37 2.49
N LEU A 36 -8.39 -42.57 3.81
CA LEU A 36 -8.42 -41.46 4.77
C LEU A 36 -7.16 -40.59 4.66
N LEU A 37 -5.97 -41.21 4.54
CA LEU A 37 -4.72 -40.48 4.31
C LEU A 37 -4.73 -39.70 2.99
N ALA A 38 -5.25 -40.27 1.91
CA ALA A 38 -5.36 -39.59 0.62
C ALA A 38 -6.32 -38.40 0.68
N ILE A 39 -7.46 -38.55 1.38
CA ILE A 39 -8.41 -37.45 1.58
C ILE A 39 -7.78 -36.34 2.41
N VAL A 40 -7.17 -36.66 3.55
CA VAL A 40 -6.52 -35.68 4.43
C VAL A 40 -5.39 -34.97 3.68
N GLY A 41 -4.51 -35.71 3.00
CA GLY A 41 -3.43 -35.13 2.21
C GLY A 41 -3.91 -34.18 1.13
N SER A 42 -4.98 -34.55 0.41
CA SER A 42 -5.58 -33.70 -0.63
C SER A 42 -6.18 -32.42 -0.05
N LEU A 43 -6.89 -32.52 1.08
CA LEU A 43 -7.48 -31.36 1.77
C LEU A 43 -6.39 -30.42 2.29
N THR A 44 -5.34 -30.96 2.91
CA THR A 44 -4.21 -30.17 3.40
C THR A 44 -3.50 -29.42 2.26
N ALA A 45 -3.23 -30.08 1.14
CA ALA A 45 -2.61 -29.45 -0.03
C ALA A 45 -3.46 -28.29 -0.60
N LEU A 46 -4.78 -28.45 -0.63
CA LEU A 46 -5.70 -27.38 -1.05
C LEU A 46 -5.66 -26.19 -0.10
N VAL A 47 -5.72 -26.42 1.22
CA VAL A 47 -5.66 -25.35 2.23
C VAL A 47 -4.33 -24.59 2.14
N PHE A 48 -3.21 -25.29 1.99
CA PHE A 48 -1.90 -24.64 1.81
C PHE A 48 -1.84 -23.81 0.53
N SER A 49 -2.37 -24.32 -0.58
CA SER A 49 -2.38 -23.59 -1.87
C SER A 49 -3.20 -22.31 -1.80
N VAL A 50 -4.38 -22.36 -1.16
CA VAL A 50 -5.24 -21.19 -0.95
C VAL A 50 -4.57 -20.19 0.00
N SER A 51 -3.99 -20.67 1.10
CA SER A 51 -3.28 -19.83 2.07
C SER A 51 -2.08 -19.12 1.45
N ASN A 52 -1.28 -19.82 0.64
CA ASN A 52 -0.15 -19.22 -0.06
C ASN A 52 -0.60 -18.15 -1.06
N ARG A 53 -1.63 -18.44 -1.86
CA ARG A 53 -2.20 -17.46 -2.80
C ARG A 53 -2.76 -16.23 -2.07
N SER A 54 -3.45 -16.45 -0.95
CA SER A 54 -3.96 -15.37 -0.10
C SER A 54 -2.82 -14.50 0.44
N THR A 55 -1.74 -15.12 0.91
CA THR A 55 -0.57 -14.42 1.45
C THR A 55 0.10 -13.56 0.37
N VAL A 56 0.37 -14.13 -0.81
CA VAL A 56 0.96 -13.41 -1.94
C VAL A 56 0.08 -12.22 -2.36
N SER A 57 -1.24 -12.42 -2.42
CA SER A 57 -2.17 -11.33 -2.74
C SER A 57 -2.15 -10.23 -1.68
N SER A 58 -2.14 -10.57 -0.40
CA SER A 58 -2.08 -9.61 0.70
C SER A 58 -0.78 -8.81 0.68
N THR A 59 0.35 -9.46 0.43
CA THR A 59 1.65 -8.78 0.29
C THR A 59 1.67 -7.84 -0.92
N ALA A 60 1.10 -8.25 -2.06
CA ALA A 60 1.01 -7.40 -3.23
C ALA A 60 0.17 -6.13 -2.98
N ILE A 61 -0.98 -6.27 -2.30
CA ILE A 61 -1.85 -5.16 -1.91
C ILE A 61 -1.14 -4.22 -0.92
N ALA A 62 -0.46 -4.78 0.09
CA ALA A 62 0.28 -4.00 1.08
C ALA A 62 1.40 -3.17 0.43
N ASN A 63 2.19 -3.80 -0.45
CA ASN A 63 3.26 -3.12 -1.19
C ASN A 63 2.70 -2.02 -2.12
N ALA A 64 1.59 -2.29 -2.81
CA ALA A 64 0.94 -1.28 -3.65
C ALA A 64 0.44 -0.09 -2.84
N ASN A 65 -0.16 -0.31 -1.67
CA ASN A 65 -0.61 0.79 -0.80
C ASN A 65 0.57 1.63 -0.28
N ALA A 66 1.64 1.00 0.19
CA ALA A 66 2.84 1.70 0.64
C ALA A 66 3.48 2.55 -0.47
N ALA A 67 3.53 2.00 -1.70
CA ALA A 67 3.99 2.71 -2.88
C ALA A 67 3.10 3.92 -3.21
N ILE A 68 1.77 3.76 -3.15
CA ILE A 68 0.82 4.85 -3.38
C ILE A 68 1.00 5.95 -2.32
N ASP A 69 1.09 5.61 -1.03
CA ASP A 69 1.23 6.61 0.04
C ASP A 69 2.56 7.39 -0.06
N THR A 70 3.63 6.74 -0.50
CA THR A 70 4.91 7.39 -0.79
C THR A 70 4.79 8.37 -1.96
N ASP A 71 4.16 7.97 -3.06
CA ASP A 71 3.97 8.85 -4.23
C ASP A 71 3.03 10.02 -3.90
N VAL A 72 1.95 9.78 -3.15
CA VAL A 72 1.02 10.82 -2.70
C VAL A 72 1.76 11.85 -1.85
N SER A 73 2.61 11.43 -0.93
CA SER A 73 3.40 12.34 -0.09
C SER A 73 4.34 13.21 -0.92
N ARG A 74 5.00 12.61 -1.92
CA ARG A 74 5.87 13.32 -2.86
C ARG A 74 5.10 14.32 -3.73
N ILE A 75 3.91 13.97 -4.21
CA ILE A 75 3.07 14.90 -4.98
C ILE A 75 2.56 16.04 -4.09
N LYS A 76 2.22 15.77 -2.82
CA LYS A 76 1.87 16.82 -1.86
C LYS A 76 3.01 17.81 -1.67
N GLU A 77 4.24 17.34 -1.52
CA GLU A 77 5.41 18.22 -1.42
C GLU A 77 5.56 19.13 -2.67
N VAL A 78 5.39 18.55 -3.87
CA VAL A 78 5.38 19.33 -5.13
C VAL A 78 4.25 20.36 -5.11
N ALA A 79 3.05 19.99 -4.68
CA ALA A 79 1.89 20.88 -4.61
C ALA A 79 2.02 21.98 -3.54
N GLU A 80 2.75 21.73 -2.45
CA GLU A 80 3.07 22.71 -1.40
C GLU A 80 4.15 23.70 -1.85
N ARG A 81 5.10 23.27 -2.68
CA ARG A 81 6.16 24.12 -3.24
C ARG A 81 5.75 24.82 -4.54
N PHE A 82 4.63 24.40 -5.13
CA PHE A 82 4.15 24.98 -6.36
C PHE A 82 3.74 26.44 -6.13
N THR A 83 4.38 27.34 -6.86
CA THR A 83 4.12 28.78 -6.81
C THR A 83 4.23 29.39 -8.20
N CYS A 84 3.71 30.60 -8.37
CA CYS A 84 3.73 31.34 -9.63
C CYS A 84 4.50 32.65 -9.45
N CYS A 85 5.83 32.59 -9.65
CA CYS A 85 6.69 33.77 -9.63
C CYS A 85 6.48 34.56 -10.92
N SER A 86 6.03 35.81 -10.83
CA SER A 86 5.87 36.72 -11.99
C SER A 86 5.03 36.19 -13.16
N GLY A 87 4.09 35.28 -12.91
CA GLY A 87 3.19 34.71 -13.91
C GLY A 87 3.61 33.35 -14.51
N THR A 88 4.81 32.86 -14.19
CA THR A 88 5.25 31.51 -14.56
C THR A 88 5.17 30.60 -13.34
N CYS A 89 4.42 29.51 -13.44
CA CYS A 89 4.23 28.58 -12.33
C CYS A 89 5.22 27.43 -12.36
N THR A 90 5.83 27.12 -11.22
CA THR A 90 6.83 26.05 -11.09
C THR A 90 6.83 25.47 -9.67
N ALA A 91 7.30 24.24 -9.52
CA ALA A 91 7.62 23.63 -8.22
C ALA A 91 9.12 23.33 -8.05
N ASP A 92 9.94 23.67 -9.04
CA ASP A 92 11.38 23.44 -9.03
C ASP A 92 12.08 24.39 -8.03
N ALA A 93 12.75 23.82 -7.02
CA ALA A 93 13.48 24.57 -5.99
C ALA A 93 14.48 25.57 -6.58
N THR A 94 15.21 25.16 -7.62
CA THR A 94 16.27 25.94 -8.24
C THR A 94 15.68 27.13 -9.00
N ALA A 95 14.59 26.89 -9.74
CA ALA A 95 13.87 27.94 -10.44
C ALA A 95 13.29 28.96 -9.43
N ILE A 96 12.71 28.47 -8.34
CA ILE A 96 12.18 29.30 -7.25
C ILE A 96 13.28 30.12 -6.60
N ALA A 97 14.41 29.51 -6.22
CA ALA A 97 15.53 30.21 -5.59
C ALA A 97 16.09 31.31 -6.50
N THR A 98 16.16 31.05 -7.82
CA THR A 98 16.57 32.04 -8.82
C THR A 98 15.56 33.18 -8.92
N ALA A 99 14.25 32.87 -8.89
CA ALA A 99 13.20 33.87 -8.91
C ALA A 99 13.18 34.76 -7.65
N VAL A 100 13.49 34.18 -6.49
CA VAL A 100 13.65 34.91 -5.22
C VAL A 100 14.88 35.83 -5.27
N ALA A 101 16.02 35.34 -5.74
CA ALA A 101 17.23 36.16 -5.90
C ALA A 101 17.02 37.32 -6.90
N ALA A 102 16.18 37.11 -7.92
CA ALA A 102 15.79 38.15 -8.87
C ALA A 102 14.69 39.10 -8.35
N GLY A 103 14.15 38.87 -7.14
CA GLY A 103 13.08 39.68 -6.56
C GLY A 103 11.70 39.49 -7.20
N THR A 104 11.51 38.45 -8.02
CA THR A 104 10.22 38.11 -8.67
C THR A 104 9.33 37.20 -7.84
N CYS A 105 9.92 36.58 -6.81
CA CYS A 105 9.27 35.82 -5.76
C CYS A 105 9.82 36.25 -4.41
N ALA A 106 9.06 36.04 -3.34
CA ALA A 106 9.46 36.41 -1.98
C ALA A 106 9.28 35.24 -1.01
N GLY A 107 10.01 35.30 0.10
CA GLY A 107 9.86 34.34 1.19
C GLY A 107 10.37 32.93 0.89
N SER A 108 10.07 32.05 1.84
CA SER A 108 10.38 30.62 1.79
C SER A 108 9.08 29.83 1.61
N VAL A 109 9.20 28.59 1.13
CA VAL A 109 8.06 27.65 1.05
C VAL A 109 7.32 27.63 2.39
N GLY A 110 5.99 27.80 2.35
CA GLY A 110 5.14 27.84 3.54
C GLY A 110 4.91 29.24 4.14
N ASP A 111 5.65 30.26 3.72
CA ASP A 111 5.32 31.65 4.05
C ASP A 111 4.13 32.13 3.21
N SER A 112 3.23 32.90 3.80
CA SER A 112 2.17 33.63 3.10
C SER A 112 2.69 34.46 1.90
N THR A 113 3.92 34.96 2.02
CA THR A 113 4.59 35.81 1.03
C THR A 113 5.08 35.04 -0.20
N TYR A 114 5.06 33.71 -0.14
CA TYR A 114 5.58 32.79 -1.14
C TYR A 114 4.60 32.45 -2.26
N TYR A 115 3.30 32.44 -1.94
CA TYR A 115 2.24 31.95 -2.84
C TYR A 115 1.60 33.05 -3.68
N PHE A 116 2.02 34.31 -3.51
CA PHE A 116 1.44 35.47 -4.16
C PHE A 116 2.53 36.50 -4.52
N PRO A 117 2.43 37.26 -5.63
CA PRO A 117 3.35 38.37 -5.85
C PRO A 117 3.19 39.39 -4.72
N GLN A 118 4.22 39.55 -3.89
CA GLN A 118 4.24 40.45 -2.73
C GLN A 118 4.02 41.95 -3.04
N ASN A 119 3.81 42.29 -4.31
CA ASN A 119 3.58 43.67 -4.70
C ASN A 119 2.64 43.74 -5.91
N PRO A 120 1.34 43.40 -5.74
CA PRO A 120 0.38 43.46 -6.84
C PRO A 120 0.25 44.88 -7.40
N ASP A 121 0.56 45.90 -6.58
CA ASP A 121 0.47 47.32 -6.90
C ASP A 121 1.66 47.83 -7.74
N THR A 122 2.83 47.18 -7.70
CA THR A 122 3.98 47.58 -8.53
C THR A 122 4.20 46.68 -9.75
N ASN A 123 3.62 45.48 -9.78
CA ASN A 123 3.74 44.55 -10.90
C ASN A 123 2.36 44.02 -11.35
N THR A 124 1.57 44.92 -11.92
CA THR A 124 0.22 44.64 -12.45
C THR A 124 0.21 43.50 -13.47
N THR A 125 1.29 43.33 -14.25
CA THR A 125 1.46 42.22 -15.20
C THR A 125 1.57 40.87 -14.50
N ALA A 126 2.37 40.75 -13.43
CA ALA A 126 2.48 39.51 -12.65
C ALA A 126 1.15 39.12 -12.02
N THR A 127 0.42 40.09 -11.47
CA THR A 127 -0.92 39.89 -10.88
C THR A 127 -1.93 39.42 -11.93
N ALA A 128 -1.93 40.03 -13.12
CA ALA A 128 -2.80 39.63 -14.23
C ALA A 128 -2.48 38.21 -14.72
N ASN A 129 -1.20 37.87 -14.86
CA ASN A 129 -0.77 36.52 -15.26
C ASN A 129 -1.14 35.47 -14.21
N PHE A 130 -0.96 35.78 -12.92
CA PHE A 130 -1.38 34.90 -11.84
C PHE A 130 -2.90 34.68 -11.83
N THR A 131 -3.67 35.76 -11.96
CA THR A 131 -5.15 35.70 -12.04
C THR A 131 -5.61 34.86 -13.22
N SER A 132 -4.96 35.01 -14.38
CA SER A 132 -5.19 34.18 -15.57
C SER A 132 -4.87 32.70 -15.31
N ALA A 133 -3.73 32.41 -14.68
CA ALA A 133 -3.37 31.05 -14.29
C ALA A 133 -4.41 30.45 -13.31
N CYS A 134 -4.86 31.23 -12.33
CA CYS A 134 -5.91 30.85 -11.39
C CYS A 134 -7.27 30.57 -12.05
N ALA A 135 -7.57 31.15 -13.20
CA ALA A 135 -8.83 30.94 -13.91
C ALA A 135 -8.86 29.61 -14.68
N SER A 136 -7.75 29.19 -15.30
CA SER A 136 -7.78 28.01 -16.18
C SER A 136 -6.47 27.25 -16.36
N GLY A 137 -5.35 27.71 -15.80
CA GLY A 137 -4.02 27.14 -16.06
C GLY A 137 -3.36 26.46 -14.87
N LEU A 138 -3.85 26.70 -13.64
CA LEU A 138 -3.15 26.34 -12.41
C LEU A 138 -2.96 24.83 -12.25
N THR A 139 -4.03 24.06 -12.45
CA THR A 139 -4.03 22.60 -12.35
C THR A 139 -3.20 21.97 -13.46
N THR A 140 -3.33 22.44 -14.71
CA THR A 140 -2.51 21.96 -15.83
C THR A 140 -1.02 22.21 -15.60
N ASN A 141 -0.67 23.40 -15.09
CA ASN A 141 0.71 23.73 -14.74
C ASN A 141 1.22 22.80 -13.64
N LEU A 142 0.45 22.58 -12.56
CA LEU A 142 0.82 21.65 -11.51
C LEU A 142 1.02 20.22 -12.04
N ILE A 143 0.12 19.74 -12.90
CA ILE A 143 0.21 18.40 -13.49
C ILE A 143 1.52 18.22 -14.26
N SER A 144 1.96 19.25 -15.00
CA SER A 144 3.24 19.20 -15.71
C SER A 144 4.46 19.15 -14.79
N GLN A 145 4.33 19.64 -13.55
CA GLN A 145 5.39 19.59 -12.54
C GLN A 145 5.47 18.25 -11.80
N ILE A 146 4.51 17.33 -12.00
CA ILE A 146 4.52 16.01 -11.36
C ILE A 146 5.38 15.06 -12.20
N PRO A 147 6.59 14.69 -11.75
CA PRO A 147 7.54 13.99 -12.61
C PRO A 147 7.10 12.55 -12.88
N ALA A 148 6.86 12.22 -14.16
CA ALA A 148 6.39 10.91 -14.62
C ALA A 148 7.34 9.74 -14.25
N ALA A 149 8.65 9.99 -14.18
CA ALA A 149 9.68 8.97 -14.01
C ALA A 149 9.86 8.40 -12.58
N SER A 150 9.08 8.87 -11.61
CA SER A 150 9.29 8.59 -10.18
C SER A 150 8.27 7.61 -9.57
N LEU A 151 7.54 6.86 -10.40
CA LEU A 151 6.56 5.90 -9.88
C LEU A 151 7.25 4.67 -9.31
N PRO A 152 6.94 4.26 -8.06
CA PRO A 152 7.34 2.96 -7.56
C PRO A 152 6.83 1.84 -8.48
N ALA A 153 7.61 0.76 -8.59
CA ALA A 153 7.26 -0.38 -9.43
C ALA A 153 5.96 -1.06 -8.98
N GLY A 154 5.16 -1.56 -9.93
CA GLY A 154 3.95 -2.36 -9.66
C GLY A 154 2.66 -1.55 -9.49
N ILE A 155 2.74 -0.22 -9.55
CA ILE A 155 1.58 0.67 -9.63
C ILE A 155 1.65 1.52 -10.91
N SER A 156 0.50 1.98 -11.38
CA SER A 156 0.35 2.95 -12.45
C SER A 156 -0.48 4.11 -11.93
N ARG A 157 -0.19 5.33 -12.40
CA ARG A 157 -0.99 6.51 -12.07
C ARG A 157 -1.47 7.22 -13.33
N ALA A 158 -2.65 7.80 -13.25
CA ALA A 158 -3.15 8.82 -14.16
C ALA A 158 -3.42 10.10 -13.36
N VAL A 159 -2.86 11.23 -13.80
CA VAL A 159 -3.11 12.54 -13.18
C VAL A 159 -3.90 13.38 -14.16
N GLN A 160 -5.01 13.95 -13.69
CA GLN A 160 -5.90 14.77 -14.49
C GLN A 160 -6.52 15.88 -13.65
N ASP A 161 -7.10 16.87 -14.30
CA ASP A 161 -7.97 17.83 -13.63
C ASP A 161 -9.21 17.11 -13.07
N ASP A 162 -9.67 17.47 -11.88
CA ASP A 162 -10.89 16.88 -11.27
C ASP A 162 -12.19 17.40 -11.90
N GLY A 163 -12.10 18.44 -12.76
CA GLY A 163 -13.23 19.12 -13.41
C GLY A 163 -13.86 20.22 -12.56
N ASP A 164 -13.34 20.45 -11.35
CA ASP A 164 -13.81 21.47 -10.43
C ASP A 164 -12.90 22.71 -10.52
N ALA A 165 -13.25 23.61 -11.46
CA ALA A 165 -12.51 24.84 -11.71
C ALA A 165 -12.47 25.78 -10.49
N THR A 166 -13.48 25.72 -9.62
CA THR A 166 -13.56 26.56 -8.42
C THR A 166 -12.61 26.05 -7.34
N ALA A 167 -12.59 24.73 -7.13
CA ALA A 167 -11.74 24.14 -6.11
C ALA A 167 -10.31 23.82 -6.60
N ARG A 168 -10.04 23.96 -7.91
CA ARG A 168 -8.72 23.87 -8.55
C ARG A 168 -7.98 22.59 -8.15
N ARG A 169 -8.71 21.48 -8.17
CA ARG A 169 -8.25 20.17 -7.68
C ARG A 169 -7.70 19.35 -8.82
N ILE A 170 -6.61 18.64 -8.54
CA ILE A 170 -6.15 17.54 -9.38
C ILE A 170 -6.67 16.22 -8.83
N ARG A 171 -7.03 15.31 -9.73
CA ARG A 171 -7.37 13.92 -9.44
C ARG A 171 -6.22 13.02 -9.86
N ILE A 172 -5.78 12.17 -8.94
CA ILE A 172 -4.77 11.16 -9.18
C ILE A 172 -5.44 9.80 -9.01
N THR A 173 -5.45 9.00 -10.07
CA THR A 173 -6.00 7.65 -10.07
C THR A 173 -4.85 6.66 -10.10
N TYR A 174 -4.78 5.80 -9.10
CA TYR A 174 -3.79 4.74 -8.96
C TYR A 174 -4.41 3.39 -9.26
N THR A 175 -3.71 2.58 -10.05
CA THR A 175 -4.10 1.21 -10.38
C THR A 175 -2.88 0.29 -10.32
N GLY A 176 -2.98 -0.85 -9.64
CA GLY A 176 -1.91 -1.85 -9.58
C GLY A 176 -1.96 -2.69 -8.31
N GLY A 177 -1.34 -3.88 -8.33
CA GLY A 177 -1.28 -4.76 -7.16
C GLY A 177 -2.64 -5.16 -6.56
N GLY A 178 -3.72 -5.15 -7.35
CA GLY A 178 -5.09 -5.40 -6.87
C GLY A 178 -5.77 -4.20 -6.21
N VAL A 179 -5.15 -3.01 -6.24
CA VAL A 179 -5.67 -1.78 -5.66
C VAL A 179 -6.12 -0.81 -6.77
N ASN A 180 -7.26 -0.16 -6.55
CA ASN A 180 -7.72 1.01 -7.30
C ASN A 180 -8.04 2.12 -6.32
N ARG A 181 -7.29 3.22 -6.36
CA ARG A 181 -7.40 4.32 -5.39
C ARG A 181 -7.40 5.66 -6.10
N VAL A 182 -8.31 6.54 -5.70
CA VAL A 182 -8.37 7.92 -6.19
C VAL A 182 -7.98 8.86 -5.06
N VAL A 183 -7.06 9.77 -5.34
CA VAL A 183 -6.63 10.81 -4.42
C VAL A 183 -6.85 12.17 -5.08
N LYS A 184 -7.40 13.12 -4.32
CA LYS A 184 -7.58 14.50 -4.77
C LYS A 184 -6.64 15.40 -4.01
N ILE A 185 -5.94 16.28 -4.71
CA ILE A 185 -4.99 17.23 -4.13
C ILE A 185 -5.32 18.63 -4.63
N VAL A 186 -5.28 19.60 -3.72
CA VAL A 186 -5.40 21.02 -4.02
C VAL A 186 -4.02 21.62 -3.74
N PRO A 187 -3.38 22.32 -4.69
CA PRO A 187 -2.13 23.01 -4.39
C PRO A 187 -2.38 24.18 -3.44
N THR A 188 -1.44 24.45 -2.54
CA THR A 188 -1.58 25.54 -1.54
C THR A 188 -1.77 26.89 -2.21
N VAL A 189 -1.14 27.14 -3.35
CA VAL A 189 -1.30 28.39 -4.11
C VAL A 189 -2.75 28.64 -4.56
N ALA A 190 -3.60 27.61 -4.67
CA ALA A 190 -4.99 27.78 -5.08
C ALA A 190 -5.83 28.56 -4.05
N SER A 191 -5.45 28.58 -2.77
CA SER A 191 -6.14 29.39 -1.75
C SER A 191 -5.93 30.89 -1.93
N TRP A 192 -4.94 31.28 -2.73
CA TRP A 192 -4.58 32.67 -3.03
C TRP A 192 -5.17 33.17 -4.34
N CYS A 193 -5.90 32.32 -5.05
CA CYS A 193 -6.61 32.72 -6.25
C CYS A 193 -7.82 33.59 -5.90
N PRO A 194 -8.08 34.66 -6.68
CA PRO A 194 -9.30 35.47 -6.55
C PRO A 194 -10.56 34.69 -6.99
#